data_AF-A0A9D2B0S4-F1
#
_entry.id   AF-A0A9D2B0S4-F1
#
_cell.length_a   1.000
_cell.length_b   1.000
_cell.length_c   1.000
_cell.angle_alpha   90.00
_cell.angle_beta   90.00
_cell.angle_gamma   90.00
#
_symmetry.space_group_name_H-M   'P 1'
#
loop_
_entity.id
_entity.type
_entity.pdbx_description
1 polymer ?
#
loop_
_entity_poly.entity_id
_entity_poly.type
_entity_poly.pdbx_seq_one_letter_code
_entity_poly.pdbx_strand_id
1 'polypeptide(L)'
;MTHQIFIANRRRQPKSLQEEFGDIPVFDVTFAGGDPLFSTLSPMYPHGDLPVPYSGKTLTANSLEAIWQGLKVFEHEGARLDAASLGKSGDKNIKRPSTAKRGRVLGHQQGLYTDRPLLSLIDARSFIYAPLYRWQLQRHCQDALAQLNKALAQSDIVLLEAGNESNICDIFVPMVHSELLRLFLLGQYPECGEKHPWQPYTKAEHEADIERRKQAKKERIKQQKLLLKQQSLLLE
;
A
#
# COMPACT_ATOMS: atom_id res chain seq x y z
N MET A 1 13.90 5.02 -22.00
CA MET A 1 12.97 5.89 -21.23
C MET A 1 12.47 5.08 -20.06
N THR A 2 12.41 5.64 -18.86
CA THR A 2 11.79 4.97 -17.70
C THR A 2 10.29 5.22 -17.76
N HIS A 3 9.52 4.16 -17.97
CA HIS A 3 8.06 4.20 -17.92
C HIS A 3 7.57 4.48 -16.49
N GLN A 4 6.38 5.04 -16.39
CA GLN A 4 5.76 5.47 -15.14
C GLN A 4 4.84 4.38 -14.56
N ILE A 5 4.70 4.41 -13.24
CA ILE A 5 3.76 3.57 -12.49
C ILE A 5 2.69 4.47 -11.87
N PHE A 6 1.46 4.37 -12.36
CA PHE A 6 0.32 5.08 -11.81
C PHE A 6 -0.43 4.23 -10.79
N ILE A 7 -1.08 4.88 -9.83
CA ILE A 7 -1.93 4.22 -8.83
C ILE A 7 -3.34 4.76 -8.98
N ALA A 8 -4.32 3.87 -9.06
CA ALA A 8 -5.71 4.24 -9.22
C ALA A 8 -6.61 3.40 -8.30
N ASN A 9 -7.72 4.00 -7.88
CA ASN A 9 -8.71 3.25 -7.11
C ASN A 9 -9.38 2.18 -8.00
N ARG A 10 -9.46 0.93 -7.53
CA ARG A 10 -10.08 -0.20 -8.22
C ARG A 10 -11.56 0.00 -8.56
N ARG A 11 -12.24 0.93 -7.88
CA ARG A 11 -13.65 1.26 -8.14
C ARG A 11 -13.83 2.19 -9.33
N ARG A 12 -12.74 2.71 -9.91
CA ARG A 12 -12.83 3.52 -11.12
C ARG A 12 -13.33 2.69 -12.29
N GLN A 13 -14.20 3.30 -13.07
CA GLN A 13 -14.71 2.67 -14.29
C GLN A 13 -13.59 2.52 -15.32
N PRO A 14 -13.54 1.40 -16.07
CA PRO A 14 -12.52 1.17 -17.12
C PRO A 14 -12.40 2.34 -18.10
N LYS A 15 -13.54 2.89 -18.55
CA LYS A 15 -13.58 4.07 -19.42
C LYS A 15 -12.84 5.27 -18.83
N SER A 16 -12.99 5.53 -17.53
CA SER A 16 -12.31 6.64 -16.86
C SER A 16 -10.80 6.41 -16.72
N LEU A 17 -10.36 5.15 -16.62
CA LEU A 17 -8.93 4.81 -16.64
C LEU A 17 -8.36 5.03 -18.03
N GLN A 18 -9.06 4.55 -19.07
CA GLN A 18 -8.66 4.73 -20.47
C GLN A 18 -8.60 6.20 -20.89
N GLU A 19 -9.54 7.04 -20.43
CA GLU A 19 -9.51 8.49 -20.67
C GLU A 19 -8.32 9.20 -20.03
N GLU A 20 -7.82 8.71 -18.89
CA GLU A 20 -6.69 9.32 -18.18
C GLU A 20 -5.34 8.77 -18.63
N PHE A 21 -5.25 7.46 -18.87
CA PHE A 21 -4.00 6.75 -19.04
C PHE A 21 -3.82 6.16 -20.44
N GLY A 22 -4.85 6.20 -21.29
CA GLY A 22 -4.82 5.55 -22.60
C GLY A 22 -4.95 4.03 -22.49
N ASP A 23 -4.51 3.34 -23.54
CA ASP A 23 -4.48 1.88 -23.62
C ASP A 23 -3.15 1.36 -23.07
N ILE A 24 -3.03 1.33 -21.75
CA ILE A 24 -1.85 0.81 -21.04
C ILE A 24 -2.23 -0.32 -20.09
N PRO A 25 -1.30 -1.25 -19.77
CA PRO A 25 -1.57 -2.35 -18.85
C PRO A 25 -2.08 -1.90 -17.47
N VAL A 26 -3.11 -2.58 -16.98
CA VAL A 26 -3.74 -2.34 -15.68
C VAL A 26 -3.69 -3.61 -14.84
N PHE A 27 -3.14 -3.52 -13.63
CA PHE A 27 -2.95 -4.65 -12.72
C PHE A 27 -3.68 -4.40 -11.39
N ASP A 28 -4.62 -5.28 -11.02
CA ASP A 28 -5.26 -5.22 -9.70
C ASP A 28 -4.42 -5.93 -8.65
N VAL A 29 -3.74 -5.15 -7.81
CA VAL A 29 -2.83 -5.66 -6.76
C VAL A 29 -3.53 -5.81 -5.39
N THR A 30 -4.86 -5.73 -5.38
CA THR A 30 -5.64 -5.96 -4.16
C THR A 30 -5.99 -7.43 -3.99
N PHE A 31 -6.21 -7.87 -2.75
CA PHE A 31 -6.57 -9.28 -2.47
C PHE A 31 -7.89 -9.71 -3.14
N ALA A 32 -8.84 -8.79 -3.27
CA ALA A 32 -10.11 -9.05 -3.95
C ALA A 32 -10.00 -8.84 -5.48
N GLY A 33 -8.79 -8.78 -6.03
CA GLY A 33 -8.54 -8.75 -7.46
C GLY A 33 -8.87 -10.10 -8.09
N GLY A 34 -9.08 -10.12 -9.41
CA GLY A 34 -9.40 -11.35 -10.14
C GLY A 34 -8.19 -12.23 -10.44
N ASP A 35 -6.98 -11.68 -10.36
CA ASP A 35 -5.74 -12.37 -10.73
C ASP A 35 -5.05 -12.93 -9.47
N PRO A 36 -4.91 -14.27 -9.36
CA PRO A 36 -4.25 -14.89 -8.22
C PRO A 36 -2.79 -14.46 -8.05
N LEU A 37 -2.08 -14.19 -9.15
CA LEU A 37 -0.67 -13.79 -9.11
C LEU A 37 -0.52 -12.41 -8.48
N PHE A 38 -1.27 -11.42 -8.95
CA PHE A 38 -1.19 -10.06 -8.40
C PHE A 38 -1.80 -9.95 -7.00
N SER A 39 -2.71 -10.85 -6.64
CA SER A 39 -3.25 -10.93 -5.27
C SER A 39 -2.15 -11.23 -4.23
N THR A 40 -1.05 -11.89 -4.61
CA THR A 40 0.12 -12.17 -3.72
C THR A 40 0.81 -10.89 -3.23
N LEU A 41 0.69 -9.79 -3.99
CA LEU A 41 1.24 -8.48 -3.64
C LEU A 41 0.43 -7.77 -2.57
N SER A 42 -0.79 -8.25 -2.29
CA SER A 42 -1.64 -7.65 -1.27
C SER A 42 -1.09 -7.95 0.13
N PRO A 43 -1.12 -6.96 1.06
CA PRO A 43 -0.82 -7.17 2.47
C PRO A 43 -1.74 -8.17 3.17
N MET A 44 -2.89 -8.49 2.57
CA MET A 44 -3.89 -9.42 3.13
C MET A 44 -3.68 -10.87 2.65
N TYR A 45 -2.74 -11.10 1.72
CA TYR A 45 -2.47 -12.43 1.17
C TYR A 45 -1.81 -13.34 2.23
N PRO A 46 -2.29 -14.59 2.40
CA PRO A 46 -1.79 -15.52 3.42
C PRO A 46 -0.46 -16.19 3.02
N HIS A 47 0.67 -15.51 3.15
CA HIS A 47 1.98 -16.13 2.94
C HIS A 47 2.38 -17.10 4.06
N GLY A 48 1.86 -16.92 5.29
CA GLY A 48 1.97 -17.90 6.38
C GLY A 48 3.18 -17.75 7.31
N ASP A 49 4.26 -17.12 6.85
CA ASP A 49 5.56 -17.12 7.51
C ASP A 49 6.12 -15.71 7.76
N LEU A 50 5.28 -14.68 7.71
CA LEU A 50 5.76 -13.32 7.99
C LEU A 50 6.19 -13.20 9.44
N PRO A 51 7.44 -12.78 9.72
CA PRO A 51 7.92 -12.63 11.09
C PRO A 51 7.20 -11.47 11.77
N VAL A 52 6.72 -11.67 13.01
CA VAL A 52 6.15 -10.56 13.80
C VAL A 52 7.32 -9.73 14.37
N PRO A 53 7.45 -8.44 14.02
CA PRO A 53 8.53 -7.60 14.53
C PRO A 53 8.54 -7.58 16.07
N TYR A 54 9.72 -7.39 16.66
CA TYR A 54 9.91 -7.31 18.12
C TYR A 54 9.42 -8.55 18.90
N SER A 55 9.37 -9.73 18.27
CA SER A 55 8.78 -10.94 18.86
C SER A 55 9.67 -12.18 18.79
N GLY A 56 10.98 -11.99 18.61
CA GLY A 56 11.92 -13.07 18.33
C GLY A 56 11.72 -13.69 16.93
N LYS A 57 12.42 -14.79 16.63
CA LYS A 57 12.35 -15.45 15.31
C LYS A 57 11.21 -16.48 15.19
N THR A 58 10.53 -16.80 16.28
CA THR A 58 9.60 -17.94 16.35
C THR A 58 8.15 -17.55 16.14
N LEU A 59 7.80 -16.26 16.29
CA LEU A 59 6.43 -15.80 16.08
C LEU A 59 6.23 -15.29 14.66
N THR A 60 5.38 -15.97 13.90
CA THR A 60 4.97 -15.58 12.56
C THR A 60 3.47 -15.28 12.49
N ALA A 61 3.05 -14.71 11.36
CA ALA A 61 1.65 -14.44 11.05
C ALA A 61 1.33 -14.80 9.62
N ASN A 62 0.04 -15.03 9.35
CA ASN A 62 -0.42 -15.43 8.03
C ASN A 62 -0.24 -14.33 6.98
N SER A 63 -0.37 -13.06 7.34
CA SER A 63 -0.30 -11.92 6.41
C SER A 63 0.25 -10.67 7.07
N LEU A 64 0.63 -9.67 6.28
CA LEU A 64 1.09 -8.38 6.83
C LEU A 64 -0.05 -7.67 7.55
N GLU A 65 -1.26 -7.67 6.97
CA GLU A 65 -2.44 -7.09 7.59
C GLU A 65 -2.77 -7.78 8.92
N ALA A 66 -2.52 -9.10 9.06
CA ALA A 66 -2.69 -9.80 10.33
C ALA A 66 -1.76 -9.25 11.42
N ILE A 67 -0.49 -8.97 11.09
CA ILE A 67 0.46 -8.34 12.00
C ILE A 67 0.00 -6.92 12.34
N TRP A 68 -0.35 -6.13 11.31
CA TRP A 68 -0.79 -4.75 11.45
C TRP A 68 -2.01 -4.64 12.38
N GLN A 69 -3.01 -5.50 12.20
CA GLN A 69 -4.19 -5.55 13.06
C GLN A 69 -3.90 -6.16 14.42
N GLY A 70 -3.04 -7.17 14.51
CA GLY A 70 -2.66 -7.83 15.78
C GLY A 70 -1.93 -6.89 16.74
N LEU A 71 -1.08 -6.01 16.21
CA LEU A 71 -0.30 -5.03 16.99
C LEU A 71 -1.07 -3.74 17.29
N LYS A 72 -2.24 -3.52 16.68
CA LYS A 72 -3.05 -2.32 16.91
C LYS A 72 -3.67 -2.33 18.32
N VAL A 73 -3.44 -1.25 19.05
CA VAL A 73 -3.92 -1.07 20.43
C VAL A 73 -5.06 -0.07 20.48
N PHE A 74 -6.09 -0.40 21.26
CA PHE A 74 -7.27 0.43 21.47
C PHE A 74 -7.43 0.81 22.94
N GLU A 75 -8.07 1.96 23.17
CA GLU A 75 -8.28 2.57 24.49
C GLU A 75 -8.91 1.62 25.53
N HIS A 76 -9.88 0.81 25.13
CA HIS A 76 -10.61 -0.06 26.05
C HIS A 76 -10.10 -1.52 26.07
N GLU A 77 -9.08 -1.86 25.28
CA GLU A 77 -8.55 -3.24 25.19
C GLU A 77 -7.18 -3.41 25.87
N GLY A 78 -6.48 -2.30 26.15
CA GLY A 78 -5.13 -2.31 26.73
C GLY A 78 -4.05 -2.73 25.73
N ALA A 79 -2.79 -2.54 26.11
CA ALA A 79 -1.63 -2.90 25.30
C ALA A 79 -1.35 -4.41 25.40
N ARG A 80 -1.90 -5.17 24.44
CA ARG A 80 -1.61 -6.60 24.28
C ARG A 80 -1.68 -6.98 22.80
N LEU A 81 -0.73 -7.80 22.35
CA LEU A 81 -0.80 -8.48 21.06
C LEU A 81 -2.10 -9.31 20.96
N ASP A 82 -2.90 -9.03 19.94
CA ASP A 82 -4.07 -9.85 19.60
C ASP A 82 -3.64 -11.06 18.78
N ALA A 83 -3.20 -12.11 19.47
CA ALA A 83 -2.73 -13.36 18.85
C ALA A 83 -3.77 -14.00 17.92
N ALA A 84 -5.07 -13.79 18.19
CA ALA A 84 -6.15 -14.30 17.34
C ALA A 84 -6.15 -13.65 15.94
N SER A 85 -5.61 -12.43 15.80
CA SER A 85 -5.49 -11.78 14.49
C SER A 85 -4.33 -12.32 13.66
N LEU A 86 -3.28 -12.90 14.27
CA LEU A 86 -2.10 -13.40 13.54
C LEU A 86 -2.42 -14.56 12.60
N GLY A 87 -3.39 -15.41 12.97
CA GLY A 87 -3.88 -16.51 12.14
C GLY A 87 -4.92 -16.11 11.08
N LYS A 88 -5.31 -14.83 11.01
CA LYS A 88 -6.31 -14.38 10.03
C LYS A 88 -5.66 -14.03 8.69
N SER A 89 -6.45 -14.17 7.63
CA SER A 89 -6.03 -13.82 6.28
C SER A 89 -7.21 -13.45 5.40
N GLY A 90 -6.92 -12.85 4.26
CA GLY A 90 -7.94 -12.38 3.32
C GLY A 90 -8.71 -11.17 3.83
N ASP A 91 -9.82 -10.86 3.19
CA ASP A 91 -10.57 -9.61 3.36
C ASP A 91 -11.65 -9.66 4.47
N LYS A 92 -12.11 -10.85 4.86
CA LYS A 92 -13.17 -11.02 5.86
C LYS A 92 -12.62 -11.05 7.29
N ASN A 93 -13.16 -10.16 8.15
CA ASN A 93 -12.97 -10.16 9.60
C ASN A 93 -11.53 -9.96 10.14
N ILE A 94 -10.56 -9.60 9.28
CA ILE A 94 -9.20 -9.28 9.72
C ILE A 94 -9.10 -7.87 10.31
N LYS A 95 -9.83 -6.90 9.75
CA LYS A 95 -9.78 -5.50 10.18
C LYS A 95 -10.44 -5.33 11.54
N ARG A 96 -9.72 -4.68 12.46
CA ARG A 96 -10.21 -4.21 13.77
C ARG A 96 -10.44 -2.70 13.66
N PRO A 97 -11.68 -2.23 13.38
CA PRO A 97 -11.98 -0.80 13.38
C PRO A 97 -12.20 -0.29 14.82
N SER A 98 -12.03 1.02 15.02
CA SER A 98 -12.50 1.67 16.24
C SER A 98 -14.02 1.58 16.34
N THR A 99 -14.51 1.24 17.52
CA THR A 99 -15.94 1.13 17.84
C THR A 99 -16.17 1.63 19.26
N ALA A 100 -17.41 1.88 19.68
CA ALA A 100 -17.71 2.25 21.06
C ALA A 100 -17.15 1.24 22.09
N LYS A 101 -17.13 -0.06 21.73
CA LYS A 101 -16.57 -1.12 22.57
C LYS A 101 -15.04 -1.03 22.68
N ARG A 102 -14.33 -0.75 21.58
CA ARG A 102 -12.86 -0.72 21.55
C ARG A 102 -12.28 0.63 21.98
N GLY A 103 -12.99 1.72 21.71
CA GLY A 103 -12.48 3.08 21.79
C GLY A 103 -11.60 3.44 20.58
N ARG A 104 -10.89 4.56 20.69
CA ARG A 104 -9.97 5.04 19.63
C ARG A 104 -8.70 4.20 19.58
N VAL A 105 -8.03 4.23 18.42
CA VAL A 105 -6.68 3.64 18.27
C VAL A 105 -5.67 4.50 19.02
N LEU A 106 -4.86 3.89 19.87
CA LEU A 106 -3.80 4.56 20.62
C LEU A 106 -2.43 4.48 19.92
N GLY A 107 -2.22 3.46 19.09
CA GLY A 107 -0.97 3.22 18.38
C GLY A 107 -0.79 1.75 18.06
N HIS A 108 0.47 1.36 17.82
CA HIS A 108 0.84 -0.04 17.62
C HIS A 108 1.86 -0.50 18.66
N GLN A 109 1.64 -1.68 19.21
CA GLN A 109 2.56 -2.32 20.13
C GLN A 109 3.84 -2.79 19.40
N GLN A 110 4.98 -2.70 20.09
CA GLN A 110 6.26 -3.24 19.61
C GLN A 110 6.32 -4.75 19.87
N GLY A 111 5.60 -5.54 19.07
CA GLY A 111 5.60 -7.01 19.17
C GLY A 111 5.12 -7.51 20.52
N LEU A 112 5.97 -8.31 21.19
CA LEU A 112 5.67 -8.86 22.52
C LEU A 112 6.01 -7.91 23.67
N TYR A 113 6.68 -6.78 23.40
CA TYR A 113 7.01 -5.81 24.45
C TYR A 113 5.78 -5.02 24.89
N THR A 114 5.34 -5.22 26.13
CA THR A 114 4.19 -4.52 26.74
C THR A 114 4.59 -3.32 27.61
N ASP A 115 5.89 -3.20 27.90
CA ASP A 115 6.50 -2.17 28.74
C ASP A 115 7.06 -0.98 27.93
N ARG A 116 7.06 -1.07 26.60
CA ARG A 116 7.54 -0.02 25.71
C ARG A 116 6.41 0.93 25.28
N PRO A 117 6.74 2.20 24.98
CA PRO A 117 5.77 3.11 24.40
C PRO A 117 5.16 2.56 23.11
N LEU A 118 3.87 2.83 22.91
CA LEU A 118 3.19 2.53 21.66
C LEU A 118 3.79 3.36 20.53
N LEU A 119 3.96 2.74 19.38
CA LEU A 119 4.36 3.43 18.17
C LEU A 119 3.21 4.30 17.67
N SER A 120 3.53 5.53 17.29
CA SER A 120 2.63 6.40 16.54
C SER A 120 2.26 5.75 15.19
N LEU A 121 1.28 6.30 14.47
CA LEU A 121 0.92 5.76 13.15
C LEU A 121 2.10 5.81 12.17
N ILE A 122 2.86 6.90 12.16
CA ILE A 122 4.00 7.06 11.24
C ILE A 122 5.17 6.14 11.63
N ASP A 123 5.45 6.00 12.93
CA ASP A 123 6.48 5.08 13.40
C ASP A 123 6.08 3.63 13.11
N ALA A 124 4.81 3.27 13.28
CA ALA A 124 4.34 1.93 12.92
C ALA A 124 4.48 1.67 11.40
N ARG A 125 4.19 2.66 10.54
CA ARG A 125 4.42 2.52 9.09
C ARG A 125 5.91 2.32 8.78
N SER A 126 6.79 3.12 9.38
CA SER A 126 8.24 3.04 9.14
C SER A 126 8.89 1.80 9.77
N PHE A 127 8.50 1.43 10.99
CA PHE A 127 9.20 0.39 11.77
C PHE A 127 8.64 -1.01 11.57
N ILE A 128 7.35 -1.11 11.23
CA ILE A 128 6.64 -2.40 11.10
C ILE A 128 6.23 -2.60 9.64
N TYR A 129 5.36 -1.74 9.11
CA TYR A 129 4.70 -2.01 7.84
C TYR A 129 5.68 -2.07 6.67
N ALA A 130 6.49 -1.03 6.48
CA ALA A 130 7.36 -0.93 5.32
C ALA A 130 8.49 -1.97 5.32
N PRO A 131 9.17 -2.26 6.46
CA PRO A 131 10.14 -3.36 6.50
C PRO A 131 9.51 -4.72 6.20
N LEU A 132 8.33 -5.00 6.75
CA LEU A 132 7.62 -6.26 6.49
C LEU A 132 7.15 -6.38 5.05
N TYR A 133 6.64 -5.30 4.47
CA TYR A 133 6.20 -5.33 3.08
C TYR A 133 7.39 -5.53 2.13
N ARG A 134 8.53 -4.88 2.41
CA ARG A 134 9.78 -5.14 1.67
C ARG A 134 10.20 -6.61 1.77
N TRP A 135 10.15 -7.18 2.98
CA TRP A 135 10.46 -8.59 3.21
C TRP A 135 9.52 -9.51 2.43
N GLN A 136 8.22 -9.23 2.44
CA GLN A 136 7.21 -9.97 1.67
C GLN A 136 7.54 -9.93 0.17
N LEU A 137 7.76 -8.73 -0.39
CA LEU A 137 8.08 -8.55 -1.80
C LEU A 137 9.32 -9.33 -2.22
N GLN A 138 10.38 -9.27 -1.41
CA GLN A 138 11.65 -9.94 -1.69
C GLN A 138 11.59 -11.47 -1.59
N ARG A 139 10.61 -12.01 -0.85
CA ARG A 139 10.60 -13.44 -0.47
C ARG A 139 9.47 -14.24 -1.08
N HIS A 140 8.32 -13.62 -1.37
CA HIS A 140 7.14 -14.34 -1.87
C HIS A 140 6.57 -13.83 -3.19
N CYS A 141 6.96 -12.64 -3.67
CA CYS A 141 6.26 -11.97 -4.77
C CYS A 141 7.08 -11.91 -6.08
N GLN A 142 8.11 -12.73 -6.25
CA GLN A 142 9.07 -12.60 -7.34
C GLN A 142 8.41 -12.78 -8.72
N ASP A 143 7.46 -13.71 -8.85
CA ASP A 143 6.76 -13.94 -10.11
C ASP A 143 5.88 -12.74 -10.51
N ALA A 144 5.12 -12.20 -9.56
CA ALA A 144 4.29 -11.02 -9.78
C ALA A 144 5.15 -9.79 -10.11
N LEU A 145 6.27 -9.61 -9.39
CA LEU A 145 7.24 -8.55 -9.64
C LEU A 145 7.90 -8.70 -11.03
N ALA A 146 8.21 -9.92 -11.46
CA ALA A 146 8.78 -10.17 -12.78
C ALA A 146 7.79 -9.79 -13.90
N GLN A 147 6.50 -10.09 -13.73
CA GLN A 147 5.47 -9.67 -14.69
C GLN A 147 5.30 -8.15 -14.73
N LEU A 148 5.25 -7.48 -13.57
CA LEU A 148 5.17 -6.02 -13.51
C LEU A 148 6.40 -5.36 -14.16
N ASN A 149 7.61 -5.85 -13.88
CA ASN A 149 8.84 -5.35 -14.50
C ASN A 149 8.86 -5.56 -16.02
N LYS A 150 8.37 -6.71 -16.51
CA LYS A 150 8.24 -6.97 -17.95
C LYS A 150 7.28 -5.98 -18.61
N ALA A 151 6.14 -5.71 -17.99
CA ALA A 151 5.19 -4.71 -18.49
C ALA A 151 5.79 -3.29 -18.45
N LEU A 152 6.43 -2.93 -17.33
CA LEU A 152 7.07 -1.63 -17.15
C LEU A 152 8.26 -1.40 -18.10
N ALA A 153 8.90 -2.46 -18.61
CA ALA A 153 9.92 -2.34 -19.64
C ALA A 153 9.35 -1.92 -21.01
N GLN A 154 8.04 -2.14 -21.23
CA GLN A 154 7.37 -1.94 -22.51
C GLN A 154 6.50 -0.68 -22.55
N SER A 155 5.84 -0.34 -21.46
CA SER A 155 4.97 0.83 -21.36
C SER A 155 4.80 1.29 -19.91
N ASP A 156 4.14 2.43 -19.73
CA ASP A 156 3.57 2.80 -18.44
C ASP A 156 2.58 1.74 -17.96
N ILE A 157 2.34 1.66 -16.65
CA ILE A 157 1.38 0.72 -16.06
C ILE A 157 0.50 1.42 -15.02
N VAL A 158 -0.68 0.87 -14.79
CA VAL A 158 -1.58 1.29 -13.69
C VAL A 158 -1.70 0.15 -12.68
N LEU A 159 -1.46 0.44 -11.41
CA LEU A 159 -1.76 -0.43 -10.28
C LEU A 159 -3.11 -0.03 -9.68
N LEU A 160 -4.07 -0.96 -9.65
CA LEU A 160 -5.34 -0.77 -8.96
C LEU A 160 -5.24 -1.11 -7.49
N GLU A 161 -5.89 -0.29 -6.67
CA GLU A 161 -5.81 -0.31 -5.23
C GLU A 161 -7.17 -0.07 -4.57
N ALA A 162 -7.37 -0.50 -3.32
CA ALA A 162 -8.61 -0.25 -2.59
C ALA A 162 -8.84 1.25 -2.28
N GLY A 163 -7.76 2.00 -2.10
CA GLY A 163 -7.72 3.44 -1.81
C GLY A 163 -7.31 4.30 -3.02
N ASN A 164 -7.23 5.61 -2.80
CA ASN A 164 -6.61 6.54 -3.75
C ASN A 164 -5.10 6.61 -3.48
N GLU A 165 -4.31 6.95 -4.50
CA GLU A 165 -2.88 7.24 -4.36
C GLU A 165 -2.63 8.20 -3.20
N SER A 166 -1.68 7.88 -2.32
CA SER A 166 -1.26 8.72 -1.21
C SER A 166 0.22 8.51 -0.92
N ASN A 167 0.87 9.53 -0.38
CA ASN A 167 2.25 9.38 0.09
C ASN A 167 2.26 8.53 1.38
N ILE A 168 3.27 7.68 1.52
CA ILE A 168 3.45 6.80 2.68
C ILE A 168 3.56 7.55 4.01
N CYS A 169 4.05 8.78 4.00
CA CYS A 169 4.17 9.65 5.17
C CYS A 169 2.91 10.47 5.45
N ASP A 170 1.91 10.44 4.57
CA ASP A 170 0.65 11.16 4.75
C ASP A 170 -0.25 10.41 5.74
N ILE A 171 -0.31 10.90 6.98
CA ILE A 171 -1.12 10.32 8.06
C ILE A 171 -2.58 10.78 8.05
N PHE A 172 -2.94 11.76 7.21
CA PHE A 172 -4.32 12.27 7.11
C PHE A 172 -5.22 11.36 6.26
N VAL A 173 -4.61 10.45 5.50
CA VAL A 173 -5.31 9.45 4.69
C VAL A 173 -4.82 8.04 4.99
N PRO A 174 -5.65 7.01 4.73
CA PRO A 174 -5.19 5.64 4.74
C PRO A 174 -4.02 5.44 3.75
N MET A 175 -3.00 4.70 4.18
CA MET A 175 -1.91 4.31 3.30
C MET A 175 -2.40 3.25 2.30
N VAL A 176 -1.86 3.31 1.09
CA VAL A 176 -2.01 2.30 0.06
C VAL A 176 -0.71 1.51 -0.11
N HIS A 177 -0.76 0.18 -0.23
CA HIS A 177 0.46 -0.63 -0.35
C HIS A 177 1.09 -0.50 -1.73
N SER A 178 0.26 -0.23 -2.75
CA SER A 178 0.72 0.07 -4.11
C SER A 178 1.75 1.18 -4.19
N GLU A 179 1.79 2.13 -3.23
CA GLU A 179 2.85 3.15 -3.18
C GLU A 179 4.22 2.55 -2.86
N LEU A 180 4.29 1.68 -1.86
CA LEU A 180 5.53 0.98 -1.52
C LEU A 180 5.94 0.01 -2.64
N LEU A 181 4.98 -0.62 -3.31
CA LEU A 181 5.23 -1.46 -4.48
C LEU A 181 5.82 -0.66 -5.64
N ARG A 182 5.24 0.51 -5.95
CA ARG A 182 5.79 1.45 -6.94
C ARG A 182 7.24 1.81 -6.62
N LEU A 183 7.50 2.24 -5.39
CA LEU A 183 8.85 2.60 -4.94
C LEU A 183 9.80 1.39 -5.01
N PHE A 184 9.33 0.17 -4.72
CA PHE A 184 10.11 -1.06 -4.87
C PHE A 184 10.54 -1.30 -6.32
N LEU A 185 9.57 -1.27 -7.26
CA LEU A 185 9.81 -1.50 -8.69
C LEU A 185 10.74 -0.46 -9.31
N LEU A 186 10.69 0.78 -8.82
CA LEU A 186 11.55 1.87 -9.28
C LEU A 186 12.94 1.88 -8.61
N GLY A 187 13.23 0.94 -7.70
CA GLY A 187 14.49 0.92 -6.94
C GLY A 187 14.62 2.08 -5.93
N GLN A 188 13.49 2.67 -5.54
CA GLN A 188 13.38 3.86 -4.68
C GLN A 188 12.73 3.53 -3.33
N TYR A 189 12.75 2.27 -2.90
CA TYR A 189 12.12 1.88 -1.65
C TYR A 189 12.76 2.63 -0.47
N PRO A 190 11.97 3.32 0.37
CA PRO A 190 12.50 4.17 1.43
C PRO A 190 13.30 3.35 2.45
N GLU A 191 14.39 3.91 2.94
CA GLU A 191 15.00 3.43 4.19
C GLU A 191 13.94 3.46 5.30
N CYS A 192 13.88 2.40 6.09
CA CYS A 192 12.83 2.18 7.07
C CYS A 192 13.39 1.37 8.26
N GLY A 193 12.60 1.27 9.33
CA GLY A 193 13.04 0.71 10.61
C GLY A 193 13.42 1.78 11.63
N GLU A 194 13.69 1.37 12.87
CA GLU A 194 13.97 2.29 13.99
C GLU A 194 15.14 3.25 13.73
N LYS A 195 16.09 2.85 12.90
CA LYS A 195 17.24 3.69 12.51
C LYS A 195 16.90 4.75 11.46
N HIS A 196 15.75 4.62 10.79
CA HIS A 196 15.30 5.49 9.71
C HIS A 196 13.83 5.89 9.92
N PRO A 197 13.50 6.60 11.03
CA PRO A 197 12.14 7.04 11.29
C PRO A 197 11.66 8.01 10.22
N TRP A 198 10.40 7.86 9.84
CA TRP A 198 9.76 8.75 8.88
C TRP A 198 9.11 9.92 9.60
N GLN A 199 9.14 11.08 8.96
CA GLN A 199 8.40 12.24 9.43
C GLN A 199 7.00 12.23 8.82
N PRO A 200 5.95 12.44 9.61
CA PRO A 200 4.60 12.54 9.08
C PRO A 200 4.47 13.84 8.29
N TYR A 201 3.64 13.83 7.26
CA TYR A 201 3.26 15.08 6.60
C TYR A 201 2.65 16.04 7.61
N THR A 202 3.02 17.31 7.49
CA THR A 202 2.28 18.44 8.02
C THR A 202 0.97 18.60 7.25
N LYS A 203 0.02 19.34 7.84
CA LYS A 203 -1.25 19.65 7.17
C LYS A 203 -1.03 20.40 5.83
N ALA A 204 -0.06 21.31 5.79
CA ALA A 204 0.29 22.05 4.58
C ALA A 204 0.83 21.13 3.48
N GLU A 205 1.69 20.17 3.82
CA GLU A 205 2.20 19.17 2.86
C GLU A 205 1.09 18.26 2.33
N HIS A 206 0.15 17.84 3.19
CA HIS A 206 -1.03 17.09 2.78
C HIS A 206 -1.90 17.86 1.78
N GLU A 207 -2.20 19.13 2.08
CA GLU A 207 -3.00 19.99 1.20
C GLU A 207 -2.30 20.25 -0.14
N ALA A 208 -1.00 20.52 -0.11
CA ALA A 208 -0.18 20.69 -1.32
C ALA A 208 -0.12 19.42 -2.16
N ASP A 209 -0.02 18.24 -1.53
CA ASP A 209 0.00 16.94 -2.20
C ASP A 209 -1.32 16.63 -2.91
N ILE A 210 -2.46 16.96 -2.28
CA ILE A 210 -3.79 16.86 -2.90
C ILE A 210 -3.85 17.73 -4.16
N GLU A 211 -3.42 18.99 -4.07
CA GLU A 211 -3.50 19.90 -5.22
C GLU A 211 -2.55 19.47 -6.34
N ARG A 212 -1.34 19.02 -6.00
CA ARG A 212 -0.38 18.44 -6.96
C ARG A 212 -1.00 17.27 -7.72
N ARG A 213 -1.65 16.33 -7.03
CA ARG A 213 -2.31 15.17 -7.66
C ARG A 213 -3.47 15.58 -8.56
N LYS A 214 -4.30 16.54 -8.12
CA LYS A 214 -5.40 17.08 -8.94
C LYS A 214 -4.88 17.72 -10.23
N GLN A 215 -3.84 18.54 -10.13
CA GLN A 215 -3.26 19.21 -11.29
C GLN A 215 -2.60 18.21 -12.25
N ALA A 216 -1.84 17.25 -11.72
CA ALA A 216 -1.22 16.19 -12.53
C ALA A 216 -2.25 15.36 -13.29
N LYS A 217 -3.39 15.04 -12.66
CA LYS A 217 -4.50 14.36 -13.32
C LYS A 217 -5.12 15.19 -14.45
N LYS A 218 -5.38 16.48 -14.21
CA LYS A 218 -5.92 17.38 -15.25
C LYS A 218 -5.00 17.45 -16.46
N GLU A 219 -3.70 17.58 -16.23
CA GLU A 219 -2.70 17.65 -17.29
C GLU A 219 -2.62 16.35 -18.09
N ARG A 220 -2.61 15.17 -17.43
CA ARG A 220 -2.64 13.87 -18.12
C ARG A 220 -3.85 13.72 -19.04
N ILE A 221 -5.06 14.02 -18.55
CA ILE A 221 -6.28 13.93 -19.35
C ILE A 221 -6.21 14.89 -20.55
N LYS A 222 -5.67 16.10 -20.35
CA LYS A 222 -5.49 17.08 -21.44
C LYS A 222 -4.53 16.55 -22.50
N GLN A 223 -3.39 15.99 -22.08
CA GLN A 223 -2.40 15.39 -22.98
C GLN A 223 -2.98 14.20 -23.74
N GLN A 224 -3.73 13.33 -23.09
CA GLN A 224 -4.38 12.18 -23.72
C GLN A 224 -5.39 12.61 -24.79
N LYS A 225 -6.19 13.65 -24.52
CA LYS A 225 -7.12 14.22 -25.51
C LYS A 225 -6.39 14.82 -26.70
N LEU A 226 -5.25 15.48 -26.47
CA LEU A 226 -4.44 16.05 -27.55
C LEU A 226 -3.84 14.93 -28.43
N LEU A 227 -3.34 13.86 -27.81
CA LEU A 227 -2.79 12.70 -28.51
C LEU A 227 -3.86 12.02 -29.40
N LEU A 228 -5.06 11.80 -28.86
CA LEU A 228 -6.17 11.22 -29.63
C LEU A 228 -6.58 12.09 -30.82
N LYS A 229 -6.60 13.41 -30.65
CA LYS A 229 -6.89 14.35 -31.75
C LYS A 229 -5.81 14.31 -32.83
N GLN A 230 -4.53 14.18 -32.46
CA GLN A 230 -3.44 14.06 -33.42
C GLN A 230 -3.51 12.73 -34.19
N GLN A 231 -3.84 11.63 -33.51
CA GLN A 231 -4.02 10.33 -34.14
C GLN A 231 -5.18 10.32 -35.14
N SER A 232 -6.31 10.97 -34.83
CA SER A 232 -7.43 11.07 -35.77
C SER A 232 -7.07 11.86 -37.03
N LEU A 233 -6.29 12.95 -36.88
CA LEU A 233 -5.82 13.77 -38.00
C LEU A 233 -4.79 13.06 -38.91
N LEU A 234 -4.13 12.00 -38.43
CA LEU A 234 -3.18 11.21 -39.23
C LEU A 234 -3.86 10.07 -40.00
N LEU A 235 -5.12 9.76 -39.67
CA LEU A 235 -5.92 8.70 -40.28
C LEU A 235 -6.94 9.24 -41.31
N GLU A 236 -7.06 10.57 -41.42
CA GLU A 236 -7.82 11.32 -42.44
C GLU A 236 -6.89 11.75 -43.58
#